data_AF-A0AAW1DA83-F1
#
_entry.id   AF-A0AAW1DA83-F1
#
_cell.length_a   1.000
_cell.length_b   1.000
_cell.length_c   1.000
_cell.angle_alpha   90.00
_cell.angle_beta   90.00
_cell.angle_gamma   90.00
#
_symmetry.space_group_name_H-M   'P 1'
#
loop_
_entity.id
_entity.type
_entity.pdbx_description
1 polymer ?
#
loop_
_entity_poly.entity_id
_entity_poly.type
_entity_poly.pdbx_seq_one_letter_code
_entity_poly.pdbx_strand_id
1 'polypeptide(L)' 'MYAVLGRRQGRVLSGDMTQGSASFTITAVLPVIESFQFAQEIRKQTSGLASPQLVFSHWEVSITVLF' A
#
# COMPACT_ATOMS: atom_id res chain seq x y z
N MET A 1 4.73 0.89 7.71
CA MET A 1 4.06 0.36 6.51
C MET A 1 2.54 0.53 6.59
N TYR A 2 1.81 -0.24 7.41
CA TYR A 2 0.34 -0.19 7.49
C TYR A 2 -0.23 1.22 7.74
N ALA A 3 0.42 2.01 8.60
CA ALA A 3 0.03 3.40 8.84
C ALA A 3 0.12 4.29 7.58
N VAL A 4 1.10 4.03 6.69
CA VAL A 4 1.25 4.78 5.42
C VAL A 4 0.09 4.42 4.47
N LEU A 5 -0.27 3.14 4.39
CA LEU A 5 -1.44 2.69 3.61
C LEU A 5 -2.74 3.29 4.17
N GLY A 6 -2.95 3.19 5.49
CA GLY A 6 -4.19 3.65 6.12
C GLY A 6 -4.45 5.15 5.95
N ARG A 7 -3.42 6.01 6.07
CA ARG A 7 -3.55 7.45 5.83
C ARG A 7 -3.94 7.82 4.39
N ARG A 8 -3.65 6.92 3.45
CA ARG A 8 -3.89 7.09 2.01
C ARG A 8 -5.11 6.30 1.54
N GLN A 9 -6.01 5.96 2.46
CA GLN A 9 -7.22 5.16 2.20
C GLN A 9 -6.92 3.79 1.56
N GLY A 10 -5.70 3.26 1.76
CA GLY A 10 -5.31 1.95 1.28
C GLY A 10 -5.90 0.82 2.14
N ARG A 11 -6.29 -0.27 1.50
CA ARG A 11 -6.87 -1.46 2.15
C ARG A 11 -6.03 -2.68 1.83
N VAL A 12 -5.58 -3.37 2.89
CA VAL A 12 -4.85 -4.64 2.76
C VAL A 12 -5.84 -5.75 2.40
N LEU A 13 -5.49 -6.53 1.37
CA LEU A 13 -6.28 -7.67 0.91
C LEU A 13 -5.73 -8.99 1.46
N SER A 14 -4.41 -9.15 1.44
CA SER A 14 -3.73 -10.33 1.95
C SER A 14 -2.30 -10.00 2.40
N GLY A 15 -1.74 -10.87 3.22
CA GLY A 15 -0.34 -10.84 3.61
C GLY A 15 0.19 -12.25 3.80
N ASP A 16 1.31 -12.54 3.14
CA ASP A 16 1.94 -13.86 3.17
C ASP A 16 3.40 -13.72 3.60
N MET A 17 3.83 -14.64 4.46
CA MET A 17 5.25 -14.76 4.80
C MET A 17 5.95 -15.58 3.73
N THR A 18 7.06 -15.07 3.20
CA THR A 18 7.89 -15.84 2.29
C THR A 18 8.60 -16.93 3.10
N GLN A 19 8.17 -18.18 2.92
CA GLN A 19 8.67 -19.33 3.68
C GLN A 19 10.20 -19.40 3.64
N GLY A 20 10.83 -19.58 4.81
CA GLY A 20 12.29 -19.63 4.92
C GLY A 20 12.99 -18.27 4.86
N SER A 21 12.26 -17.16 4.87
CA SER A 21 12.84 -15.81 4.94
C SER A 21 12.21 -14.97 6.05
N ALA A 22 12.89 -13.88 6.44
CA ALA A 22 12.33 -12.85 7.32
C ALA A 22 11.46 -11.82 6.56
N SER A 23 11.22 -12.02 5.26
CA SER A 23 10.42 -11.12 4.43
C SER A 23 8.96 -11.56 4.38
N PHE A 24 8.07 -10.58 4.28
CA PHE A 24 6.65 -10.79 4.06
C PHE A 24 6.18 -9.91 2.91
N THR A 25 5.21 -10.40 2.15
CA THR A 25 4.58 -9.69 1.04
C THR A 25 3.17 -9.33 1.44
N ILE A 26 2.73 -8.13 1.10
CA ILE A 26 1.34 -7.69 1.29
C ILE A 26 0.78 -7.27 -0.05
N THR A 27 -0.44 -7.72 -0.31
CA THR A 27 -1.27 -7.19 -1.38
C THR A 27 -2.25 -6.19 -0.79
N ALA A 28 -2.27 -4.98 -1.33
CA ALA A 28 -3.18 -3.93 -0.91
C ALA A 28 -3.67 -3.15 -2.13
N VAL A 29 -4.89 -2.61 -2.03
CA VAL A 29 -5.42 -1.62 -2.97
C VAL A 29 -5.22 -0.22 -2.40
N LEU A 30 -4.98 0.74 -3.29
CA LEU A 30 -4.72 2.13 -2.96
C LEU A 30 -5.36 3.01 -4.04
N PRO A 31 -6.14 4.06 -3.70
CA PRO A 31 -6.66 4.98 -4.71
C PRO A 31 -5.52 5.60 -5.52
N VAL A 32 -5.68 5.68 -6.85
CA VAL A 32 -4.63 6.20 -7.74
C VAL A 32 -4.22 7.61 -7.35
N ILE A 33 -5.19 8.47 -6.99
CA ILE A 33 -4.94 9.85 -6.54
C ILE A 33 -4.11 9.91 -5.24
N GLU A 34 -4.22 8.90 -4.38
CA GLU A 34 -3.48 8.79 -3.12
C GLU A 34 -2.16 8.01 -3.28
N SER A 35 -1.82 7.53 -4.48
CA SER A 35 -0.59 6.78 -4.75
C SER A 35 0.63 7.66 -5.03
N PHE A 36 0.43 8.94 -5.33
CA PHE A 36 1.52 9.87 -5.60
C PHE A 36 2.49 9.95 -4.40
N GLN A 37 3.79 9.84 -4.67
CA GLN A 37 4.88 9.81 -3.68
C GLN A 37 4.82 8.63 -2.68
N PHE A 38 3.88 7.68 -2.82
CA PHE A 38 3.75 6.54 -1.91
C PHE A 38 5.05 5.75 -1.79
N ALA A 39 5.72 5.49 -2.92
CA ALA A 39 6.95 4.71 -2.93
C ALA A 39 8.11 5.37 -2.14
N GLN A 40 8.20 6.70 -2.20
CA GLN A 40 9.21 7.46 -1.45
C GLN A 40 8.88 7.47 0.03
N GLU A 41 7.61 7.74 0.39
CA GLU A 41 7.18 7.78 1.79
C GLU A 41 7.34 6.42 2.46
N ILE A 42 6.87 5.33 1.83
CA ILE A 42 6.94 4.00 2.46
C ILE A 42 8.38 3.55 2.66
N ARG A 43 9.27 3.79 1.69
CA ARG A 43 10.70 3.51 1.83
C ARG A 43 11.29 4.31 2.98
N LYS A 44 11.02 5.62 3.06
CA LYS A 44 11.49 6.48 4.16
C LYS A 44 11.02 5.97 5.53
N GLN A 45 9.74 5.60 5.63
CA GLN A 45 9.13 5.13 6.88
C GLN A 45 9.55 3.71 7.30
N THR A 46 10.24 2.97 6.42
CA THR A 46 10.76 1.64 6.72
C THR A 46 12.29 1.57 6.58
N SER A 47 12.98 2.71 6.59
CA SER A 47 14.45 2.75 6.39
C SER A 47 14.93 2.00 5.14
N GLY A 48 14.14 2.03 4.07
CA GLY A 48 14.40 1.35 2.80
C GLY A 48 13.98 -0.12 2.73
N LEU A 49 13.55 -0.74 3.83
CA LEU A 49 13.24 -2.17 3.88
C LEU A 49 12.00 -2.59 3.08
N ALA A 50 11.03 -1.69 2.87
CA ALA A 50 9.88 -1.96 2.03
C ALA A 50 10.14 -1.57 0.57
N SER A 51 9.87 -2.51 -0.35
CA SER A 51 9.92 -2.26 -1.80
C SER A 51 8.50 -2.38 -2.39
N PRO A 52 7.81 -1.26 -2.63
CA PRO A 52 6.46 -1.29 -3.19
C PRO A 52 6.49 -1.51 -4.71
N GLN A 53 5.49 -2.23 -5.21
CA GLN A 53 5.15 -2.30 -6.62
C GLN A 53 3.76 -1.71 -6.82
N LEU A 54 3.64 -0.74 -7.72
CA LEU A 54 2.37 -0.11 -8.05
C LEU A 54 1.91 -0.68 -9.40
N VAL A 55 0.87 -1.52 -9.36
CA VAL A 55 0.27 -2.14 -10.54
C VAL A 55 -1.21 -1.79 -10.53
N PHE A 56 -1.73 -1.36 -11.68
CA PHE A 56 -3.16 -1.12 -11.82
C PHE A 56 -3.93 -2.45 -11.66
N SER A 57 -4.93 -2.47 -10.78
CA SER A 57 -5.82 -3.62 -10.59
C SER A 57 -7.18 -3.40 -11.26
N HIS A 58 -7.93 -2.38 -10.82
CA HIS A 58 -9.28 -2.05 -11.25
C HIS A 58 -9.69 -0.66 -10.74
N TRP A 59 -10.93 -0.27 -11.05
CA TRP A 59 -11.63 0.84 -10.39
C TRP A 59 -12.55 0.31 -9.29
N GLU A 60 -12.73 1.09 -8.21
CA GLU A 60 -13.66 0.78 -7.12
C GLU A 60 -14.48 2.05 -6.84
N VAL A 61 -15.79 1.89 -6.59
CA VAL A 61 -16.63 3.00 -6.18
C VAL A 61 -16.35 3.28 -4.71
N SER A 62 -15.67 4.39 -4.43
CA SER A 62 -15.45 4.85 -3.07
C SER A 62 -16.53 5.85 -2.67
N ILE A 63 -17.20 5.62 -1.54
CA ILE A 63 -18.13 6.59 -0.96
C ILE A 63 -17.27 7.64 -0.26
N THR A 64 -16.81 8.64 -1.02
CA THR A 64 -16.28 9.87 -0.44
C THR A 64 -17.39 10.89 -0.49
N VAL A 65 -17.92 11.24 0.69
CA VAL A 65 -18.90 12.32 0.79
C VAL A 65 -18.15 13.61 0.50
N LEU A 66 -18.34 14.17 -0.69
CA LEU A 66 -17.88 15.51 -1.02
C LEU A 66 -18.87 16.48 -0.38
N PHE A 67 -18.46 17.10 0.72
CA PHE A 67 -19.17 18.23 1.34
C PHE A 67 -18.74 19.53 0.67
#